data_AF-A0A349VUL7-F1
#
_entry.id   AF-A0A349VUL7-F1
#
_cell.length_a   1.000
_cell.length_b   1.000
_cell.length_c   1.000
_cell.angle_alpha   90.00
_cell.angle_beta   90.00
_cell.angle_gamma   90.00
#
_symmetry.space_group_name_H-M   'P 1'
#
loop_
_entity.id
_entity.type
_entity.pdbx_description
1 polymer ?
#
loop_
_entity_poly.entity_id
_entity_poly.type
_entity_poly.pdbx_seq_one_letter_code
_entity_poly.pdbx_strand_id
1 'polypeptide(L)'
;MTHTFHIPVLGLAFSIDSALKVAQYGISTVMSIVDDELIERMRRYYCGQYQIVYHPITKTEEDYRAKRITAYLNLVQFVVKKQVVALKRQPFTENSELTKYFQLLPESHPSKPIYHAMEMETNRAIKTELQDLLINYLKPGDIDVNIMSKVDKMNYQDGNLLDQRYSDASAALRGFANSNLHSSLILSAGMNPHLYAYLAELPAFFPNSEGLFDKKVVLKVSDFRSALIQAKYLAKRGVWVSEFRIESGLNCGGHAFATDGLLLGPILQEFKEKKESLKTELFEIYHAYWVSQERSLTTPPSIKYTVQGGVGTASEHQFLLDYYG
;
A
#
# COMPACT_ATOMS: atom_id res chain seq x y z
N MET A 1 -7.41 11.72 -1.07
CA MET A 1 -7.02 10.57 -1.91
C MET A 1 -7.53 10.82 -3.32
N THR A 2 -6.84 10.34 -4.35
CA THR A 2 -7.26 10.54 -5.75
C THR A 2 -8.55 9.76 -6.06
N HIS A 3 -8.60 8.51 -5.61
CA HIS A 3 -9.78 7.65 -5.63
C HIS A 3 -10.21 7.30 -4.20
N THR A 4 -11.47 6.90 -4.03
CA THR A 4 -12.01 6.43 -2.74
C THR A 4 -11.94 4.92 -2.57
N PHE A 5 -11.35 4.21 -3.53
CA PHE A 5 -11.10 2.77 -3.51
C PHE A 5 -9.63 2.47 -3.84
N HIS A 6 -9.21 1.23 -3.58
CA HIS A 6 -7.92 0.68 -3.98
C HIS A 6 -8.10 -0.72 -4.55
N ILE A 7 -7.17 -1.16 -5.41
CA ILE A 7 -7.11 -2.54 -5.85
C ILE A 7 -6.41 -3.37 -4.78
N PRO A 8 -7.07 -4.36 -4.17
CA PRO A 8 -6.48 -5.17 -3.12
C PRO A 8 -5.42 -6.13 -3.67
N VAL A 9 -4.69 -6.80 -2.76
CA VAL A 9 -3.87 -7.94 -3.15
C VAL A 9 -4.80 -9.08 -3.61
N LEU A 10 -4.57 -9.59 -4.82
CA LEU A 10 -5.39 -10.64 -5.43
C LEU A 10 -4.65 -11.98 -5.41
N GLY A 11 -4.09 -12.36 -4.27
CA GLY A 11 -3.21 -13.52 -4.12
C GLY A 11 -1.74 -13.23 -4.47
N LEU A 12 -0.93 -14.28 -4.57
CA LEU A 12 0.53 -14.16 -4.69
C LEU A 12 0.99 -13.58 -6.03
N ALA A 13 0.27 -13.84 -7.13
CA ALA A 13 0.75 -13.55 -8.47
C ALA A 13 -0.10 -12.56 -9.27
N PHE A 14 -1.43 -12.49 -9.05
CA PHE A 14 -2.32 -11.77 -9.97
C PHE A 14 -2.16 -10.25 -9.93
N SER A 15 -1.75 -9.68 -8.80
CA SER A 15 -1.53 -8.24 -8.66
C SER A 15 -0.07 -7.80 -8.77
N ILE A 16 0.84 -8.70 -9.20
CA ILE A 16 2.30 -8.44 -9.20
C ILE A 16 2.71 -7.23 -10.03
N ASP A 17 1.93 -6.88 -11.06
CA ASP A 17 2.20 -5.78 -11.99
C ASP A 17 1.04 -4.78 -12.10
N SER A 18 0.04 -4.86 -11.21
CA SER A 18 -1.14 -3.98 -11.27
C SER A 18 -0.75 -2.51 -11.23
N ALA A 19 0.28 -2.13 -10.47
CA ALA A 19 0.77 -0.75 -10.39
C ALA A 19 1.20 -0.22 -11.77
N LEU A 20 1.85 -1.05 -12.58
CA LEU A 20 2.29 -0.69 -13.93
C LEU A 20 1.13 -0.48 -14.91
N LYS A 21 -0.06 -0.97 -14.57
CA LYS A 21 -1.25 -0.89 -15.42
C LYS A 21 -2.18 0.25 -15.03
N VAL A 22 -2.32 0.52 -13.73
CA VAL A 22 -3.36 1.45 -13.25
C VAL A 22 -2.85 2.65 -12.44
N ALA A 23 -1.61 2.63 -11.93
CA ALA A 23 -1.15 3.71 -11.05
C ALA A 23 -1.07 5.06 -11.79
N GLN A 24 -0.82 5.07 -13.11
CA GLN A 24 -0.85 6.31 -13.90
C GLN A 24 -2.22 7.01 -13.87
N TYR A 25 -3.31 6.29 -13.58
CA TYR A 25 -4.67 6.83 -13.44
C TYR A 25 -5.03 7.23 -12.00
N GLY A 26 -4.04 7.29 -11.10
CA GLY A 26 -4.25 7.62 -9.69
C GLY A 26 -4.77 6.48 -8.82
N ILE A 27 -4.97 5.29 -9.39
CA ILE A 27 -5.57 4.14 -8.69
C ILE A 27 -4.49 3.43 -7.86
N SER A 28 -4.63 3.45 -6.54
CA SER A 28 -3.73 2.75 -5.61
C SER A 28 -3.93 1.24 -5.69
N THR A 29 -2.85 0.48 -5.54
CA THR A 29 -2.87 -0.99 -5.67
C THR A 29 -1.85 -1.66 -4.76
N VAL A 30 -2.11 -2.93 -4.43
CA VAL A 30 -1.26 -3.74 -3.57
C VAL A 30 -0.65 -4.92 -4.34
N MET A 31 0.67 -5.01 -4.34
CA MET A 31 1.42 -6.14 -4.95
C MET A 31 1.90 -7.10 -3.87
N SER A 32 1.72 -8.42 -4.04
CA SER A 32 2.42 -9.37 -3.16
C SER A 32 3.89 -9.45 -3.52
N ILE A 33 4.77 -9.45 -2.50
CA ILE A 33 6.22 -9.38 -2.70
C ILE A 33 7.01 -10.58 -2.17
N VAL A 34 6.35 -11.70 -1.87
CA VAL A 34 6.99 -12.84 -1.19
C VAL A 34 7.67 -13.80 -2.19
N ASP A 35 7.11 -13.96 -3.39
CA ASP A 35 7.65 -14.82 -4.45
C ASP A 35 8.74 -14.08 -5.26
N ASP A 36 10.00 -14.31 -4.89
CA ASP A 36 11.14 -13.64 -5.53
C ASP A 36 11.43 -14.16 -6.95
N GLU A 37 11.04 -15.40 -7.27
CA GLU A 37 11.24 -15.98 -8.59
C GLU A 37 10.31 -15.34 -9.62
N LEU A 38 9.03 -15.20 -9.25
CA LEU A 38 8.07 -14.46 -10.08
C LEU A 38 8.53 -13.01 -10.25
N ILE A 39 8.93 -12.35 -9.17
CA ILE A 39 9.45 -10.98 -9.20
C ILE A 39 10.60 -10.83 -10.18
N GLU A 40 11.58 -11.72 -10.14
CA GLU A 40 12.75 -11.64 -11.02
C GLU A 40 12.38 -11.86 -12.50
N ARG A 41 11.42 -12.76 -12.77
CA ARG A 41 10.86 -12.95 -14.13
C ARG A 41 10.12 -11.71 -14.61
N MET A 42 9.29 -11.10 -13.76
CA MET A 42 8.57 -9.87 -14.09
C MET A 42 9.54 -8.69 -14.30
N ARG A 43 10.59 -8.60 -13.48
CA ARG A 43 11.66 -7.60 -13.63
C ARG A 43 12.34 -7.73 -14.99
N ARG A 44 12.75 -8.94 -15.38
CA ARG A 44 13.32 -9.21 -16.71
C ARG A 44 12.39 -8.78 -17.83
N TYR A 45 11.11 -9.15 -17.75
CA TYR A 45 10.10 -8.80 -18.74
C TYR A 45 9.96 -7.28 -18.90
N TYR A 46 9.74 -6.55 -17.80
CA TYR A 46 9.54 -5.11 -17.84
C TYR A 46 10.81 -4.32 -18.14
N CYS A 47 11.99 -4.79 -17.75
CA CYS A 47 13.25 -4.20 -18.22
C CYS A 47 13.33 -4.26 -19.76
N GLY A 48 12.96 -5.39 -20.37
CA GLY A 48 12.89 -5.53 -21.83
C GLY A 48 11.88 -4.56 -22.47
N GLN A 49 10.66 -4.48 -21.93
CA GLN A 49 9.61 -3.58 -22.44
C GLN A 49 10.01 -2.10 -22.39
N TYR A 50 10.72 -1.70 -21.34
CA TYR A 50 11.12 -0.30 -21.12
C TYR A 50 12.55 0.03 -21.55
N GLN A 51 13.24 -0.91 -22.21
CA GLN A 51 14.63 -0.78 -22.67
C GLN A 51 15.60 -0.38 -21.54
N ILE A 52 15.40 -0.95 -20.36
CA ILE A 52 16.26 -0.76 -19.19
C ILE A 52 17.25 -1.92 -19.13
N VAL A 53 18.53 -1.62 -18.88
CA VAL A 53 19.57 -2.65 -18.74
C VAL A 53 19.19 -3.63 -17.63
N TYR A 54 19.18 -4.91 -17.96
CA TYR A 54 18.85 -5.99 -17.03
C TYR A 54 20.10 -6.80 -16.70
N HIS A 55 20.49 -6.77 -15.42
CA HIS A 55 21.45 -7.70 -14.85
C HIS A 55 20.69 -8.68 -13.94
N PRO A 56 20.76 -10.00 -14.19
CA PRO A 56 20.07 -10.99 -13.37
C PRO A 56 20.68 -11.01 -11.97
N ILE A 57 19.83 -11.14 -10.95
CA ILE A 57 20.27 -11.38 -9.57
C ILE A 57 20.17 -12.88 -9.31
N THR A 58 21.29 -13.57 -9.15
CA THR A 58 21.31 -15.05 -9.07
C THR A 58 21.10 -15.55 -7.65
N LYS A 59 20.64 -16.81 -7.49
CA LYS A 59 20.44 -17.43 -6.17
C LYS A 59 21.73 -17.65 -5.37
N THR A 60 22.88 -17.54 -6.03
CA THR A 60 24.21 -17.65 -5.41
C THR A 60 24.66 -16.34 -4.77
N GLU A 61 23.99 -15.23 -5.04
CA GLU A 61 24.30 -13.96 -4.40
C GLU A 61 23.78 -13.94 -2.96
N GLU A 62 24.57 -13.32 -2.08
CA GLU A 62 24.12 -13.03 -0.72
C GLU A 62 22.85 -12.16 -0.74
N ASP A 63 21.86 -12.55 0.05
CA ASP A 63 20.55 -11.88 0.20
C ASP A 63 19.84 -11.63 -1.14
N TYR A 64 20.00 -12.54 -2.11
CA TYR A 64 19.46 -12.40 -3.46
C TYR A 64 17.95 -12.11 -3.47
N ARG A 65 17.18 -12.69 -2.54
CA ARG A 65 15.73 -12.49 -2.45
C ARG A 65 15.38 -11.03 -2.16
N ALA A 66 15.98 -10.44 -1.12
CA ALA A 66 15.77 -9.04 -0.80
C ALA A 66 16.22 -8.13 -1.94
N LYS A 67 17.38 -8.43 -2.56
CA LYS A 67 17.89 -7.67 -3.72
C LYS A 67 16.93 -7.71 -4.93
N ARG A 68 16.37 -8.88 -5.27
CA ARG A 68 15.36 -9.03 -6.34
C ARG A 68 14.13 -8.16 -6.08
N ILE A 69 13.63 -8.21 -4.85
CA ILE A 69 12.45 -7.46 -4.42
C ILE A 69 12.74 -5.95 -4.46
N THR A 70 13.85 -5.49 -3.91
CA THR A 70 14.29 -4.09 -3.99
C THR A 70 14.40 -3.60 -5.44
N ALA A 71 15.09 -4.37 -6.29
CA ALA A 71 15.31 -4.00 -7.69
C ALA A 71 13.99 -3.92 -8.48
N TYR A 72 13.06 -4.83 -8.22
CA TYR A 72 11.75 -4.82 -8.87
C TYR A 72 10.88 -3.65 -8.41
N LEU A 73 10.80 -3.38 -7.10
CA LEU A 73 10.03 -2.25 -6.59
C LEU A 73 10.57 -0.91 -7.09
N ASN A 74 11.89 -0.78 -7.21
CA ASN A 74 12.54 0.38 -7.81
C ASN A 74 12.22 0.51 -9.31
N LEU A 75 12.20 -0.61 -10.06
CA LEU A 75 11.75 -0.64 -11.45
C LEU A 75 10.30 -0.19 -11.58
N VAL A 76 9.39 -0.71 -10.76
CA VAL A 76 7.97 -0.33 -10.79
C VAL A 76 7.80 1.16 -10.54
N GLN A 77 8.48 1.71 -9.51
CA GLN A 77 8.45 3.14 -9.25
C GLN A 77 8.96 3.96 -10.44
N PHE A 78 10.08 3.56 -11.03
CA PHE A 78 10.67 4.24 -12.19
C PHE A 78 9.69 4.27 -13.36
N VAL A 79 9.08 3.12 -13.69
CA VAL A 79 8.14 3.00 -14.80
C VAL A 79 6.89 3.84 -14.56
N VAL A 80 6.28 3.78 -13.37
CA VAL A 80 5.09 4.58 -13.04
C VAL A 80 5.39 6.07 -13.14
N LYS A 81 6.56 6.53 -12.66
CA LYS A 81 7.00 7.92 -12.82
C LYS A 81 7.11 8.30 -14.31
N LYS A 82 7.70 7.43 -15.14
CA LYS A 82 7.81 7.64 -16.59
C LYS A 82 6.43 7.73 -17.26
N GLN A 83 5.51 6.85 -16.89
CA GLN A 83 4.12 6.84 -17.37
C GLN A 83 3.40 8.15 -17.02
N VAL A 84 3.47 8.62 -15.78
CA VAL A 84 2.85 9.89 -15.36
C VAL A 84 3.45 11.10 -16.09
N VAL A 85 4.77 11.13 -16.29
CA VAL A 85 5.42 12.20 -17.07
C VAL A 85 4.95 12.19 -18.53
N ALA A 86 4.79 11.01 -19.14
CA ALA A 86 4.25 10.89 -20.48
C ALA A 86 2.77 11.32 -20.54
N LEU A 87 1.97 10.92 -19.54
CA LEU A 87 0.56 11.28 -19.42
C LEU A 87 0.36 12.80 -19.35
N LYS A 88 1.17 13.51 -18.57
CA LYS A 88 1.14 14.98 -18.44
C LYS A 88 1.40 15.73 -19.75
N ARG A 89 2.01 15.08 -20.75
CA ARG A 89 2.32 15.67 -22.06
C ARG A 89 1.29 15.34 -23.14
N GLN A 90 0.30 14.49 -22.82
CA GLN A 90 -0.75 14.19 -23.78
C GLN A 90 -1.72 15.36 -23.92
N PRO A 91 -2.32 15.55 -25.10
CA PRO A 91 -3.36 16.56 -25.27
C PRO A 91 -4.68 16.09 -24.63
N PHE A 92 -5.54 17.04 -24.24
CA PHE A 92 -6.92 16.75 -23.85
C PHE A 92 -7.78 16.48 -25.08
N THR A 93 -7.72 15.25 -25.60
CA THR A 93 -8.62 14.75 -26.65
C THR A 93 -9.49 13.61 -26.12
N GLU A 94 -10.64 13.37 -26.73
CA GLU A 94 -11.63 12.37 -26.27
C GLU A 94 -11.03 10.99 -26.02
N ASN A 95 -10.06 10.57 -26.84
CA ASN A 95 -9.41 9.26 -26.78
C ASN A 95 -8.04 9.26 -26.08
N SER A 96 -7.61 10.38 -25.49
CA SER A 96 -6.33 10.45 -24.79
C SER A 96 -6.40 9.76 -23.42
N GLU A 97 -5.26 9.22 -22.97
CA GLU A 97 -5.15 8.65 -21.63
C GLU A 97 -5.27 9.75 -20.56
N LEU A 98 -4.89 11.00 -20.89
CA LEU A 98 -5.04 12.14 -19.99
C LEU A 98 -6.52 12.48 -19.74
N THR A 99 -7.33 12.51 -20.80
CA THR A 99 -8.79 12.66 -20.66
C THR A 99 -9.38 11.51 -19.84
N LYS A 100 -8.98 10.28 -20.13
CA LYS A 100 -9.39 9.10 -19.37
C LYS A 100 -9.05 9.20 -17.87
N TYR A 101 -7.88 9.76 -17.51
CA TYR A 101 -7.53 10.01 -16.11
C TYR A 101 -8.62 10.80 -15.39
N PHE A 102 -9.06 11.93 -15.94
CA PHE A 102 -10.06 12.79 -15.31
C PHE A 102 -11.47 12.22 -15.36
N GLN A 103 -11.80 11.48 -16.42
CA GLN A 103 -13.08 10.75 -16.51
C GLN A 103 -13.20 9.70 -15.40
N LEU A 104 -12.12 8.99 -15.09
CA LEU A 104 -12.09 7.95 -14.05
C LEU A 104 -12.14 8.49 -12.62
N LEU A 105 -11.82 9.77 -12.39
CA LEU A 105 -11.86 10.34 -11.04
C LEU A 105 -13.30 10.33 -10.48
N PRO A 106 -13.47 10.20 -9.16
CA PRO A 106 -14.78 10.34 -8.54
C PRO A 106 -15.29 11.77 -8.68
N GLU A 107 -16.62 11.94 -8.76
CA GLU A 107 -17.27 13.26 -8.89
C GLU A 107 -16.95 14.21 -7.73
N SER A 108 -16.64 13.67 -6.56
CA SER A 108 -16.20 14.44 -5.38
C SER A 108 -14.76 14.98 -5.48
N HIS A 109 -13.99 14.60 -6.50
CA HIS A 109 -12.60 15.05 -6.63
C HIS A 109 -12.54 16.55 -6.95
N PRO A 110 -11.65 17.34 -6.29
CA PRO A 110 -11.60 18.80 -6.49
C PRO A 110 -11.33 19.26 -7.93
N SER A 111 -10.77 18.41 -8.78
CA SER A 111 -10.52 18.73 -10.19
C SER A 111 -11.73 18.55 -11.10
N LYS A 112 -12.80 17.87 -10.67
CA LYS A 112 -13.98 17.58 -11.51
C LYS A 112 -14.70 18.84 -11.98
N PRO A 113 -14.99 19.84 -11.12
CA PRO A 113 -15.59 21.09 -11.57
C PRO A 113 -14.72 21.82 -12.61
N ILE A 114 -13.40 21.83 -12.41
CA ILE A 114 -12.44 22.45 -13.34
C ILE A 114 -12.43 21.71 -14.68
N TYR A 115 -12.49 20.37 -14.65
CA TYR A 115 -12.54 19.53 -15.84
C TYR A 115 -13.80 19.79 -16.67
N HIS A 116 -14.98 19.86 -16.04
CA HIS A 116 -16.22 20.18 -16.76
C HIS A 116 -16.23 21.61 -17.31
N ALA A 117 -15.69 22.58 -16.57
CA ALA A 117 -15.51 23.94 -17.07
C ALA A 117 -14.62 23.96 -18.33
N MET A 118 -13.52 23.19 -18.33
CA MET A 118 -12.62 23.04 -19.48
C MET A 118 -13.31 22.43 -20.70
N GLU A 119 -14.19 21.43 -20.48
CA GLU A 119 -14.96 20.80 -21.56
C GLU A 119 -15.91 21.79 -22.23
N MET A 120 -16.62 22.62 -21.44
CA MET A 120 -17.59 23.60 -21.93
C MET A 120 -16.97 24.89 -22.49
N GLU A 121 -15.71 25.19 -22.17
CA GLU A 121 -15.03 26.41 -22.59
C GLU A 121 -14.76 26.45 -24.11
N THR A 122 -15.07 27.60 -24.72
CA THR A 122 -14.92 27.85 -26.16
C THR A 122 -13.78 28.83 -26.46
N ASN A 123 -13.41 29.70 -25.51
CA ASN A 123 -12.24 30.56 -25.58
C ASN A 123 -10.97 29.71 -25.39
N ARG A 124 -10.14 29.66 -26.44
CA ARG A 124 -8.92 28.84 -26.46
C ARG A 124 -7.90 29.21 -25.37
N ALA A 125 -7.77 30.49 -25.03
CA ALA A 125 -6.81 30.93 -24.01
C ALA A 125 -7.22 30.42 -22.63
N ILE A 126 -8.48 30.66 -22.25
CA ILE A 126 -9.05 30.19 -20.98
C ILE A 126 -9.03 28.67 -20.90
N LYS A 127 -9.38 27.97 -22.00
CA LYS A 127 -9.32 26.51 -22.05
C LYS A 127 -7.91 25.99 -21.79
N THR A 128 -6.88 26.66 -22.31
CA THR A 128 -5.48 26.28 -22.08
C THR A 128 -5.09 26.48 -20.60
N GLU A 129 -5.47 27.60 -19.98
CA GLU A 129 -5.23 27.84 -18.55
C GLU A 129 -5.88 26.77 -17.66
N LEU A 130 -7.11 26.35 -17.98
CA LEU A 130 -7.80 25.28 -17.26
C LEU A 130 -7.09 23.93 -17.44
N GLN A 131 -6.59 23.63 -18.64
CA GLN A 131 -5.79 22.42 -18.91
C GLN A 131 -4.49 22.42 -18.10
N ASP A 132 -3.78 23.54 -18.05
CA ASP A 132 -2.55 23.68 -17.26
C ASP A 132 -2.81 23.53 -15.76
N LEU A 133 -3.94 24.07 -15.27
CA LEU A 133 -4.37 23.88 -13.89
C LEU A 133 -4.67 22.40 -13.59
N LEU A 134 -5.38 21.71 -14.49
CA LEU A 134 -5.72 20.30 -14.36
C LEU A 134 -4.46 19.42 -14.28
N ILE A 135 -3.43 19.70 -15.07
CA ILE A 135 -2.16 18.93 -15.05
C ILE A 135 -1.52 18.87 -13.65
N ASN A 136 -1.75 19.87 -12.80
CA ASN A 136 -1.25 19.90 -11.42
C ASN A 136 -1.99 18.92 -10.47
N TYR A 137 -3.17 18.44 -10.86
CA TYR A 137 -3.92 17.42 -10.12
C TYR A 137 -3.49 15.98 -10.45
N LEU A 138 -2.64 15.78 -11.47
CA LEU A 138 -2.15 14.44 -11.80
C LEU A 138 -1.25 13.90 -10.70
N LYS A 139 -1.69 12.82 -10.08
CA LYS A 139 -0.94 12.07 -9.06
C LYS A 139 -1.02 10.58 -9.36
N PRO A 140 0.10 9.84 -9.33
CA PRO A 140 0.03 8.39 -9.42
C PRO A 140 -0.72 7.81 -8.22
N GLY A 141 -1.30 6.63 -8.42
CA GLY A 141 -1.79 5.80 -7.34
C GLY A 141 -0.62 5.25 -6.50
N ASP A 142 -0.90 4.95 -5.24
CA ASP A 142 0.09 4.38 -4.33
C ASP A 142 0.45 2.95 -4.77
N ILE A 143 1.74 2.61 -4.63
CA ILE A 143 2.32 1.30 -4.94
C ILE A 143 2.58 0.59 -3.62
N ASP A 144 1.52 0.09 -3.01
CA ASP A 144 1.58 -0.63 -1.75
C ASP A 144 2.02 -2.09 -1.97
N VAL A 145 2.52 -2.73 -0.91
CA VAL A 145 3.00 -4.12 -0.95
C VAL A 145 2.37 -4.97 0.14
N ASN A 146 2.23 -6.27 -0.08
CA ASN A 146 1.67 -7.20 0.89
C ASN A 146 2.63 -8.36 1.20
N ILE A 147 2.73 -8.67 2.49
CA ILE A 147 3.36 -9.88 3.03
C ILE A 147 2.31 -10.64 3.85
N MET A 148 2.10 -11.92 3.52
CA MET A 148 1.28 -12.82 4.35
C MET A 148 2.13 -13.38 5.48
N SER A 149 1.96 -12.85 6.69
CA SER A 149 2.88 -13.05 7.81
C SER A 149 3.04 -14.50 8.25
N LYS A 150 1.98 -15.33 8.15
CA LYS A 150 1.99 -16.72 8.60
C LYS A 150 2.47 -17.73 7.57
N VAL A 151 2.57 -17.34 6.30
CA VAL A 151 3.08 -18.21 5.21
C VAL A 151 4.58 -17.99 5.04
N ASP A 152 5.28 -17.80 6.16
CA ASP A 152 6.70 -17.50 6.17
C ASP A 152 7.51 -18.80 6.11
N LYS A 153 8.33 -18.94 5.08
CA LYS A 153 9.14 -20.13 4.82
C LYS A 153 10.59 -19.84 5.16
N MET A 154 11.22 -20.78 5.86
CA MET A 154 12.66 -20.75 6.12
C MET A 154 13.44 -21.17 4.87
N ASN A 155 14.54 -20.46 4.62
CA ASN A 155 15.39 -20.68 3.44
C ASN A 155 16.66 -21.45 3.78
N TYR A 156 17.25 -22.06 2.77
CA TYR A 156 18.46 -22.88 2.87
C TYR A 156 19.50 -22.40 1.85
N GLN A 157 20.77 -22.50 2.21
CA GLN A 157 21.90 -22.30 1.30
C GLN A 157 22.86 -23.47 1.44
N ASP A 158 23.18 -24.12 0.31
CA ASP A 158 24.06 -25.30 0.25
C ASP A 158 23.66 -26.41 1.24
N GLY A 159 22.35 -26.58 1.45
CA GLY A 159 21.77 -27.56 2.37
C GLY A 159 21.68 -27.11 3.84
N ASN A 160 22.23 -25.95 4.19
CA ASN A 160 22.20 -25.41 5.54
C ASN A 160 21.02 -24.46 5.73
N LEU A 161 20.29 -24.63 6.84
CA LEU A 161 19.21 -23.74 7.25
C LEU A 161 19.79 -22.35 7.54
N LEU A 162 19.24 -21.32 6.89
CA LEU A 162 19.62 -19.93 7.13
C LEU A 162 18.94 -19.38 8.39
N ASP A 163 19.52 -18.31 8.94
CA ASP A 163 18.90 -17.52 10.01
C ASP A 163 17.49 -17.05 9.62
N GLN A 164 16.63 -16.87 10.62
CA GLN A 164 15.24 -16.43 10.42
C GLN A 164 15.11 -15.10 9.68
N ARG A 165 16.10 -14.21 9.77
CA ARG A 165 16.14 -13.00 8.94
C ARG A 165 16.12 -13.33 7.44
N TYR A 166 16.59 -14.48 7.00
CA TYR A 166 16.56 -14.88 5.59
C TYR A 166 15.29 -15.64 5.22
N SER A 167 14.26 -15.70 6.08
CA SER A 167 12.95 -16.22 5.71
C SER A 167 12.31 -15.43 4.57
N ASP A 168 11.32 -16.02 3.89
CA ASP A 168 10.61 -15.40 2.76
C ASP A 168 10.02 -14.03 3.14
N ALA A 169 9.33 -13.95 4.28
CA ALA A 169 8.71 -12.72 4.75
C ALA A 169 9.76 -11.69 5.19
N SER A 170 10.82 -12.12 5.88
CA SER A 170 11.86 -11.22 6.36
C SER A 170 12.71 -10.66 5.21
N ALA A 171 13.02 -11.48 4.19
CA ALA A 171 13.68 -11.04 2.97
C ALA A 171 12.80 -10.06 2.17
N ALA A 172 11.49 -10.31 2.08
CA ALA A 172 10.56 -9.39 1.44
C ALA A 172 10.44 -8.06 2.18
N LEU A 173 10.39 -8.11 3.51
CA LEU A 173 10.37 -6.92 4.35
C LEU A 173 11.64 -6.08 4.17
N ARG A 174 12.83 -6.69 4.16
CA ARG A 174 14.09 -6.01 3.80
C ARG A 174 14.04 -5.41 2.41
N GLY A 175 13.61 -6.22 1.45
CA GLY A 175 13.54 -5.81 0.05
C GLY A 175 12.70 -4.54 -0.12
N PHE A 176 11.57 -4.48 0.57
CA PHE A 176 10.71 -3.31 0.62
C PHE A 176 11.34 -2.12 1.37
N ALA A 177 11.91 -2.36 2.56
CA ALA A 177 12.56 -1.32 3.36
C ALA A 177 13.70 -0.64 2.58
N ASN A 178 14.49 -1.40 1.83
CA ASN A 178 15.61 -0.92 1.02
C ASN A 178 15.21 -0.34 -0.34
N SER A 179 13.92 -0.40 -0.72
CA SER A 179 13.44 0.18 -1.97
C SER A 179 13.19 1.69 -1.85
N ASN A 180 13.15 2.40 -2.97
CA ASN A 180 12.88 3.84 -3.06
C ASN A 180 11.38 4.19 -2.97
N LEU A 181 10.51 3.18 -2.80
CA LEU A 181 9.07 3.41 -2.67
C LEU A 181 8.74 4.16 -1.38
N HIS A 182 7.84 5.13 -1.45
CA HIS A 182 7.27 5.78 -0.27
C HIS A 182 5.82 5.32 -0.19
N SER A 183 5.59 4.16 0.43
CA SER A 183 4.31 3.46 0.37
C SER A 183 4.11 2.57 1.59
N SER A 184 3.04 1.77 1.57
CA SER A 184 2.57 1.02 2.72
C SER A 184 2.82 -0.47 2.57
N LEU A 185 3.27 -1.10 3.65
CA LEU A 185 3.33 -2.55 3.83
C LEU A 185 2.05 -3.04 4.50
N ILE A 186 1.31 -3.89 3.81
CA ILE A 186 0.17 -4.61 4.33
C ILE A 186 0.66 -5.93 4.92
N LEU A 187 0.44 -6.10 6.22
CA LEU A 187 0.65 -7.36 6.94
C LEU A 187 -0.70 -8.07 7.04
N SER A 188 -0.78 -9.26 6.44
CA SER A 188 -2.01 -10.07 6.37
C SER A 188 -1.79 -11.49 6.89
N ALA A 189 -2.87 -12.27 6.93
CA ALA A 189 -2.90 -13.65 7.45
C ALA A 189 -2.51 -13.78 8.93
N GLY A 190 -2.74 -12.74 9.74
CA GLY A 190 -2.50 -12.72 11.18
C GLY A 190 -1.07 -12.35 11.58
N MET A 191 -0.77 -12.48 12.88
CA MET A 191 0.50 -12.01 13.45
C MET A 191 1.61 -13.06 13.31
N ASN A 192 2.81 -12.61 12.94
CA ASN A 192 4.06 -13.34 13.07
C ASN A 192 5.01 -12.53 13.98
N PRO A 193 5.21 -12.94 15.26
CA PRO A 193 6.02 -12.20 16.23
C PRO A 193 7.45 -11.91 15.77
N HIS A 194 8.06 -12.84 15.02
CA HIS A 194 9.43 -12.72 14.53
C HIS A 194 9.53 -11.68 13.43
N LEU A 195 8.63 -11.73 12.44
CA LEU A 195 8.56 -10.71 11.39
C LEU A 195 8.31 -9.32 11.98
N TYR A 196 7.44 -9.21 12.97
CA TYR A 196 7.09 -7.93 13.59
C TYR A 196 8.24 -7.40 14.46
N ALA A 197 8.98 -8.28 15.14
CA ALA A 197 10.20 -7.90 15.86
C ALA A 197 11.24 -7.37 14.86
N TYR A 198 11.46 -8.09 13.76
CA TYR A 198 12.40 -7.69 12.74
C TYR A 198 12.01 -6.37 12.04
N LEU A 199 10.72 -6.16 11.78
CA LEU A 199 10.20 -4.88 11.27
C LEU A 199 10.57 -3.70 12.18
N ALA A 200 10.50 -3.91 13.49
CA ALA A 200 10.85 -2.89 14.47
C ALA A 200 12.36 -2.61 14.59
N GLU A 201 13.22 -3.35 13.90
CA GLU A 201 14.65 -3.07 13.80
C GLU A 201 14.97 -2.18 12.59
N LEU A 202 14.03 -1.96 11.68
CA LEU A 202 14.26 -1.29 10.40
C LEU A 202 13.91 0.20 10.47
N PRO A 203 14.90 1.12 10.39
CA PRO A 203 14.65 2.55 10.54
C PRO A 203 13.71 3.17 9.49
N ALA A 204 13.54 2.50 8.35
CA ALA A 204 12.65 2.95 7.29
C ALA A 204 11.17 3.08 7.71
N PHE A 205 10.77 2.42 8.80
CA PHE A 205 9.41 2.47 9.37
C PHE A 205 9.27 3.43 10.56
N PHE A 206 10.34 4.14 10.93
CA PHE A 206 10.32 5.10 12.03
C PHE A 206 9.88 6.48 11.54
N PRO A 207 9.33 7.33 12.43
CA PRO A 207 8.95 8.67 12.06
C PRO A 207 10.21 9.50 11.79
N ASN A 208 10.15 10.35 10.78
CA ASN A 208 11.12 11.43 10.59
C ASN A 208 10.92 12.54 11.64
N SER A 209 11.70 13.62 11.55
CA SER A 209 11.62 14.75 12.49
C SER A 209 10.25 15.47 12.50
N GLU A 210 9.46 15.30 11.44
CA GLU A 210 8.12 15.88 11.30
C GLU A 210 7.01 14.89 11.69
N GLY A 211 7.36 13.69 12.17
CA GLY A 211 6.38 12.65 12.48
C GLY A 211 5.80 11.93 11.25
N LEU A 212 6.41 12.10 10.07
CA LEU A 212 6.02 11.46 8.82
C LEU A 212 6.81 10.16 8.59
N PHE A 213 6.27 9.28 7.75
CA PHE A 213 6.84 7.96 7.48
C PHE A 213 7.07 7.76 5.99
N ASP A 214 8.28 7.31 5.63
CA ASP A 214 8.60 6.88 4.27
C ASP A 214 7.96 5.51 3.97
N LYS A 215 8.04 4.59 4.94
CA LYS A 215 7.37 3.28 4.89
C LYS A 215 6.30 3.22 5.96
N LYS A 216 5.06 2.93 5.56
CA LYS A 216 3.91 2.84 6.46
C LYS A 216 3.57 1.38 6.73
N VAL A 217 3.00 1.11 7.90
CA VAL A 217 2.47 -0.23 8.24
C VAL A 217 0.95 -0.20 8.22
N VAL A 218 0.38 -1.19 7.54
CA VAL A 218 -1.06 -1.44 7.45
C VAL A 218 -1.33 -2.82 8.03
N LEU A 219 -2.20 -2.90 9.03
CA LEU A 219 -2.66 -4.18 9.56
C LEU A 219 -3.97 -4.56 8.89
N LYS A 220 -3.96 -5.69 8.17
CA LYS A 220 -5.18 -6.28 7.63
C LYS A 220 -5.82 -7.19 8.68
N VAL A 221 -7.03 -6.84 9.11
CA VAL A 221 -7.63 -7.37 10.36
C VAL A 221 -9.10 -7.71 10.17
N SER A 222 -9.54 -8.76 10.89
CA SER A 222 -10.91 -9.28 10.84
C SER A 222 -11.75 -8.96 12.07
N ASP A 223 -11.14 -8.39 13.12
CA ASP A 223 -11.80 -8.06 14.38
C ASP A 223 -10.98 -7.02 15.16
N PHE A 224 -11.65 -6.25 16.02
CA PHE A 224 -11.05 -5.17 16.77
C PHE A 224 -9.99 -5.65 17.78
N ARG A 225 -10.24 -6.80 18.43
CA ARG A 225 -9.34 -7.34 19.46
C ARG A 225 -7.98 -7.72 18.88
N SER A 226 -7.98 -8.44 17.76
CA SER A 226 -6.78 -8.82 17.02
C SER A 226 -6.01 -7.59 16.55
N ALA A 227 -6.72 -6.59 16.01
CA ALA A 227 -6.13 -5.33 15.60
C ALA A 227 -5.41 -4.61 16.75
N LEU A 228 -6.08 -4.49 17.91
CA LEU A 228 -5.52 -3.87 19.11
C LEU A 228 -4.27 -4.60 19.61
N ILE A 229 -4.31 -5.94 19.69
CA ILE A 229 -3.17 -6.74 20.17
C ILE A 229 -1.96 -6.55 19.26
N GLN A 230 -2.15 -6.65 17.95
CA GLN A 230 -1.09 -6.51 16.96
C GLN A 230 -0.51 -5.09 16.95
N ALA A 231 -1.36 -4.07 16.98
CA ALA A 231 -0.93 -2.68 17.00
C ALA A 231 -0.16 -2.34 18.29
N LYS A 232 -0.60 -2.82 19.46
CA LYS A 232 0.15 -2.67 20.71
C LYS A 232 1.52 -3.35 20.67
N TYR A 233 1.61 -4.52 20.04
CA TYR A 233 2.89 -5.24 19.89
C TYR A 233 3.92 -4.44 19.08
N LEU A 234 3.46 -3.75 18.03
CA LEU A 234 4.29 -2.88 17.19
C LEU A 234 4.60 -1.53 17.87
N ALA A 235 3.60 -0.88 18.49
CA ALA A 235 3.76 0.39 19.18
C ALA A 235 4.79 0.31 20.32
N LYS A 236 4.80 -0.80 21.08
CA LYS A 236 5.81 -1.09 22.12
C LYS A 236 7.25 -1.16 21.61
N ARG A 237 7.45 -1.23 20.30
CA ARG A 237 8.76 -1.29 19.65
C ARG A 237 8.99 -0.13 18.67
N GLY A 238 8.24 0.96 18.81
CA GLY A 238 8.46 2.16 18.00
C GLY A 238 7.93 2.09 16.58
N VAL A 239 7.05 1.13 16.27
CA VAL A 239 6.41 1.04 14.95
C VAL A 239 4.96 1.52 15.05
N TRP A 240 4.61 2.49 14.20
CA TRP A 240 3.24 3.01 14.11
C TRP A 240 2.41 2.30 13.03
N VAL A 241 1.19 1.92 13.38
CA VAL A 241 0.20 1.40 12.42
C VAL A 241 -0.53 2.58 11.81
N SER A 242 -0.27 2.85 10.53
CA SER A 242 -0.86 3.99 9.80
C SER A 242 -2.26 3.69 9.25
N GLU A 243 -2.62 2.41 9.14
CA GLU A 243 -3.93 2.00 8.63
C GLU A 243 -4.37 0.65 9.22
N PHE A 244 -5.65 0.57 9.60
CA PHE A 244 -6.35 -0.68 9.82
C PHE A 244 -7.21 -0.97 8.59
N ARG A 245 -6.83 -2.01 7.83
CA ARG A 245 -7.57 -2.47 6.66
C ARG A 245 -8.49 -3.60 7.06
N ILE A 246 -9.75 -3.26 7.30
CA ILE A 246 -10.75 -4.14 7.86
C ILE A 246 -11.27 -5.05 6.76
N GLU A 247 -11.34 -6.34 7.08
CA GLU A 247 -11.96 -7.35 6.23
C GLU A 247 -12.91 -8.20 7.06
N SER A 248 -13.80 -8.94 6.39
CA SER A 248 -14.61 -9.97 7.04
C SER A 248 -14.34 -11.31 6.40
N GLY A 249 -14.20 -12.34 7.24
CA GLY A 249 -14.04 -13.70 6.74
C GLY A 249 -15.26 -14.29 6.04
N LEU A 250 -16.42 -13.65 6.17
CA LEU A 250 -17.65 -14.08 5.51
C LEU A 250 -17.92 -13.28 4.23
N ASN A 251 -17.47 -12.02 4.17
CA ASN A 251 -17.70 -11.15 3.02
C ASN A 251 -16.56 -11.20 1.98
N CYS A 252 -15.38 -11.70 2.35
CA CYS A 252 -14.21 -11.75 1.48
C CYS A 252 -13.95 -13.16 0.97
N GLY A 253 -13.76 -13.32 -0.35
CA GLY A 253 -13.33 -14.59 -0.94
C GLY A 253 -11.86 -14.91 -0.67
N GLY A 254 -11.50 -16.20 -0.75
CA GLY A 254 -10.11 -16.67 -0.89
C GLY A 254 -9.58 -17.52 0.25
N HIS A 255 -9.82 -17.17 1.53
CA HIS A 255 -9.33 -17.95 2.67
C HIS A 255 -10.45 -18.81 3.28
N ALA A 256 -10.13 -20.03 3.69
CA ALA A 256 -10.96 -20.78 4.61
C ALA A 256 -10.73 -20.23 6.02
N PHE A 257 -11.72 -19.52 6.57
CA PHE A 257 -11.64 -19.01 7.93
C PHE A 257 -11.89 -20.16 8.90
N ALA A 258 -11.01 -20.33 9.89
CA ALA A 258 -11.11 -21.41 10.86
C ALA A 258 -12.23 -21.20 11.91
N THR A 259 -12.94 -20.09 11.83
CA THR A 259 -13.98 -19.64 12.77
C THR A 259 -15.24 -19.28 11.99
N ASP A 260 -16.40 -19.32 12.64
CA ASP A 260 -17.69 -18.90 12.07
C ASP A 260 -17.70 -17.48 11.50
N GLY A 261 -16.69 -16.66 11.86
CA GLY A 261 -16.47 -15.33 11.31
C GLY A 261 -17.52 -14.34 11.80
N LEU A 262 -17.27 -13.07 11.53
CA LEU A 262 -18.25 -12.00 11.74
C LEU A 262 -18.56 -11.36 10.41
N LEU A 263 -19.82 -10.97 10.21
CA LEU A 263 -20.19 -10.12 9.08
C LEU A 263 -19.45 -8.78 9.17
N LEU A 264 -19.21 -8.18 8.01
CA LEU A 264 -18.46 -6.93 7.90
C LEU A 264 -19.08 -5.79 8.74
N GLY A 265 -20.41 -5.62 8.72
CA GLY A 265 -21.10 -4.53 9.41
C GLY A 265 -20.78 -4.42 10.91
N PRO A 266 -20.98 -5.49 11.71
CA PRO A 266 -20.59 -5.52 13.13
C PRO A 266 -19.13 -5.16 13.40
N ILE A 267 -18.20 -5.63 12.56
CA ILE A 267 -16.77 -5.31 12.71
C ILE A 267 -16.57 -3.81 12.48
N LEU A 268 -17.12 -3.26 11.39
CA LEU A 268 -17.00 -1.84 11.08
C LEU A 268 -17.64 -0.95 12.14
N GLN A 269 -18.77 -1.36 12.69
CA GLN A 269 -19.44 -0.64 13.77
C GLN A 269 -18.56 -0.55 15.01
N GLU A 270 -17.91 -1.64 15.40
CA GLU A 270 -16.99 -1.64 16.56
C GLU A 270 -15.79 -0.71 16.32
N PHE A 271 -15.18 -0.74 15.13
CA PHE A 271 -14.09 0.19 14.79
C PHE A 271 -14.56 1.65 14.77
N LYS A 272 -15.74 1.93 14.22
CA LYS A 272 -16.33 3.28 14.19
C LYS A 272 -16.50 3.86 15.59
N GLU A 273 -16.97 3.05 16.55
CA GLU A 273 -17.19 3.45 17.93
C GLU A 273 -15.88 3.61 18.73
N LYS A 274 -14.88 2.77 18.45
CA LYS A 274 -13.66 2.67 19.26
C LYS A 274 -12.40 3.28 18.64
N LYS A 275 -12.48 3.87 17.43
CA LYS A 275 -11.29 4.40 16.73
C LYS A 275 -10.50 5.46 17.51
N GLU A 276 -11.18 6.33 18.26
CA GLU A 276 -10.52 7.38 19.04
C GLU A 276 -9.83 6.81 20.29
N SER A 277 -10.49 5.91 21.02
CA SER A 277 -9.86 5.24 22.17
C SER A 277 -8.69 4.36 21.74
N LEU A 278 -8.82 3.65 20.62
CA LEU A 278 -7.74 2.89 19.99
C LEU A 278 -6.54 3.79 19.70
N LYS A 279 -6.76 4.93 19.05
CA LYS A 279 -5.69 5.87 18.69
C LYS A 279 -4.97 6.42 19.93
N THR A 280 -5.72 6.85 20.95
CA THR A 280 -5.17 7.38 22.20
C THR A 280 -4.32 6.32 22.91
N GLU A 281 -4.86 5.12 23.09
CA GLU A 281 -4.15 4.03 23.78
C GLU A 281 -2.87 3.62 23.03
N LEU A 282 -2.90 3.55 21.70
CA LEU A 282 -1.72 3.24 20.90
C LEU A 282 -0.68 4.36 20.99
N PHE A 283 -1.11 5.62 20.98
CA PHE A 283 -0.20 6.75 21.05
C PHE A 283 0.52 6.84 22.40
N GLU A 284 -0.16 6.56 23.52
CA GLU A 284 0.48 6.53 24.85
C GLU A 284 1.65 5.54 24.88
N ILE A 285 1.43 4.33 24.36
CA ILE A 285 2.45 3.28 24.29
C ILE A 285 3.59 3.68 23.35
N TYR A 286 3.25 4.20 22.17
CA TYR A 286 4.21 4.60 21.16
C TYR A 286 5.07 5.79 21.61
N HIS A 287 4.46 6.78 22.25
CA HIS A 287 5.13 7.93 22.84
C HIS A 287 6.11 7.49 23.93
N ALA A 288 5.69 6.60 24.85
CA ALA A 288 6.56 6.07 25.90
C ALA A 288 7.81 5.37 25.32
N TYR A 289 7.67 4.62 24.23
CA TYR A 289 8.81 4.04 23.53
C TYR A 289 9.78 5.13 23.04
N TRP A 290 9.29 6.14 22.32
CA TRP A 290 10.17 7.15 21.72
C TRP A 290 10.83 8.07 22.75
N VAL A 291 10.14 8.39 23.85
CA VAL A 291 10.76 9.09 24.99
C VAL A 291 11.93 8.30 25.56
N SER A 292 11.83 6.97 25.66
CA SER A 292 12.95 6.12 26.08
C SER A 292 14.12 6.09 25.10
N GLN A 293 13.88 6.49 23.85
CA GLN A 293 14.88 6.63 22.78
C GLN A 293 15.30 8.10 22.58
N GLU A 294 15.03 8.97 23.56
CA GLU A 294 15.38 10.40 23.54
C GLU A 294 14.76 11.18 22.35
N ARG A 295 13.61 10.71 21.84
CA ARG A 295 12.84 11.39 20.78
C ARG A 295 11.46 11.78 21.32
N SER A 296 11.08 13.04 21.11
CA SER A 296 9.75 13.52 21.50
C SER A 296 8.82 13.56 20.30
N LEU A 297 7.64 12.95 20.44
CA LEU A 297 6.55 13.00 19.47
C LEU A 297 5.35 13.65 20.15
N THR A 298 5.02 14.88 19.76
CA THR A 298 3.99 15.68 20.44
C THR A 298 2.59 15.41 19.92
N THR A 299 2.46 14.92 18.68
CA THR A 299 1.18 14.68 18.03
C THR A 299 1.03 13.22 17.59
N PRO A 300 -0.11 12.57 17.87
CA PRO A 300 -0.36 11.21 17.38
C PRO A 300 -0.45 11.22 15.85
N PRO A 301 0.35 10.38 15.15
CA PRO A 301 0.21 10.27 13.71
C PRO A 301 -1.20 9.78 13.33
N SER A 302 -1.64 10.11 12.12
CA SER A 302 -2.98 9.72 11.66
C SER A 302 -3.09 8.21 11.48
N ILE A 303 -4.31 7.71 11.69
CA ILE A 303 -4.68 6.32 11.43
C ILE A 303 -5.82 6.34 10.42
N LYS A 304 -5.66 5.64 9.30
CA LYS A 304 -6.73 5.38 8.35
C LYS A 304 -7.48 4.12 8.76
N TYR A 305 -8.78 4.11 8.52
CA TYR A 305 -9.62 2.92 8.61
C TYR A 305 -10.18 2.70 7.21
N THR A 306 -9.91 1.55 6.63
CA THR A 306 -10.34 1.21 5.28
C THR A 306 -10.99 -0.16 5.27
N VAL A 307 -11.75 -0.45 4.22
CA VAL A 307 -12.44 -1.72 4.06
C VAL A 307 -11.92 -2.43 2.83
N GLN A 308 -11.79 -3.75 2.92
CA GLN A 308 -11.48 -4.58 1.78
C GLN A 308 -12.38 -5.81 1.74
N GLY A 309 -13.01 -6.03 0.58
CA GLY A 309 -13.83 -7.19 0.27
C GLY A 309 -15.30 -7.03 0.67
N GLY A 310 -16.19 -7.74 -0.04
CA GLY A 310 -17.64 -7.66 0.18
C GLY A 310 -18.35 -6.45 -0.42
N VAL A 311 -17.68 -5.67 -1.28
CA VAL A 311 -18.26 -4.50 -1.96
C VAL A 311 -18.28 -4.77 -3.45
N GLY A 312 -19.47 -4.96 -4.02
CA GLY A 312 -19.65 -5.33 -5.43
C GLY A 312 -20.23 -4.21 -6.30
N THR A 313 -20.83 -3.19 -5.70
CA THR A 313 -21.52 -2.11 -6.40
C THR A 313 -21.14 -0.72 -5.90
N ALA A 314 -21.35 0.30 -6.74
CA ALA A 314 -21.14 1.70 -6.36
C ALA A 314 -22.05 2.13 -5.19
N SER A 315 -23.28 1.61 -5.12
CA SER A 315 -24.22 1.91 -4.06
C SER A 315 -23.76 1.35 -2.71
N GLU A 316 -23.23 0.12 -2.68
CA GLU A 316 -22.64 -0.46 -1.47
C GLU A 316 -21.41 0.33 -1.02
N HIS A 317 -20.54 0.71 -1.96
CA HIS A 317 -19.36 1.54 -1.68
C HIS A 317 -19.76 2.87 -1.04
N GLN A 318 -20.73 3.57 -1.62
CA GLN A 318 -21.21 4.85 -1.11
C GLN A 318 -21.88 4.69 0.26
N PHE A 319 -22.68 3.64 0.45
CA PHE A 319 -23.28 3.33 1.75
C PHE A 319 -22.23 3.16 2.84
N LEU A 320 -21.12 2.45 2.56
CA LEU A 320 -20.06 2.27 3.55
C LEU A 320 -19.37 3.58 3.94
N LEU A 321 -19.10 4.45 2.97
CA LEU A 321 -18.53 5.78 3.21
C LEU A 321 -19.49 6.66 4.02
N ASP A 322 -20.77 6.71 3.63
CA ASP A 322 -21.76 7.57 4.30
C ASP A 322 -22.06 7.10 5.72
N TYR A 323 -22.13 5.77 5.92
CA TYR A 323 -22.50 5.20 7.21
C TYR A 323 -21.30 5.05 8.16
N TYR A 324 -20.16 4.55 7.71
CA TYR A 324 -19.00 4.26 8.58
C TYR A 324 -17.91 5.34 8.57
N GLY A 325 -17.82 6.12 7.50
CA GLY A 325 -16.81 7.17 7.31
C GLY A 325 -15.61 6.68 6.53
#